data_AF-A0A090Y7Q6-F1
#
_entry.id   AF-A0A090Y7Q6-F1
#
_cell.length_a   1.000
_cell.length_b   1.000
_cell.length_c   1.000
_cell.angle_alpha   90.00
_cell.angle_beta   90.00
_cell.angle_gamma   90.00
#
_symmetry.space_group_name_H-M   'P 1'
#
loop_
_entity.id
_entity.type
_entity.pdbx_description
1 polymer ?
#
loop_
_entity_poly.entity_id
_entity_poly.type
_entity_poly.pdbx_seq_one_letter_code
_entity_poly.pdbx_strand_id
1 'polypeptide(L)'
;MRFLLVIRDTSYTDAGPGAPDVIPPLPDPEAKLKTSGYLVLASRQEAQIRKRIREVDAAVLDMPIDTVRRWGGLLLEWKPLPLLWWCSAEAAAASLEACETDVPIDGILTPSMSAQELHWALQIGAKHFLERQAWMDERAQLVSRLEERKWIDMAKGILCDVNKVSEAEAYDMLRKRAMNERKRMVDVATSVVRAHQQLKF
;
A
#
# COMPACT_ATOMS: atom_id res chain seq x y z
N MET A 1 2.86 -18.01 -6.20
CA MET A 1 3.28 -17.79 -4.82
C MET A 1 3.79 -19.09 -4.22
N ARG A 2 5.04 -19.11 -3.77
CA ARG A 2 5.68 -20.28 -3.14
C ARG A 2 6.38 -19.94 -1.83
N PHE A 3 6.87 -18.71 -1.67
CA PHE A 3 7.58 -18.29 -0.45
C PHE A 3 6.81 -17.19 0.30
N LEU A 4 6.40 -17.49 1.52
CA LEU A 4 5.57 -16.62 2.35
C LEU A 4 6.36 -16.11 3.55
N LEU A 5 6.15 -14.85 3.89
CA LEU A 5 6.61 -14.25 5.14
C LEU A 5 5.48 -14.36 6.15
N VAL A 6 5.76 -14.84 7.36
CA VAL A 6 4.83 -14.81 8.49
C VAL A 6 5.36 -13.84 9.53
N ILE A 7 4.53 -12.88 9.91
CA ILE A 7 4.82 -11.93 10.99
C ILE A 7 3.76 -12.13 12.06
N ARG A 8 4.20 -12.48 13.27
CA ARG A 8 3.33 -12.69 14.42
C ARG A 8 3.65 -11.68 15.50
N ASP A 9 2.62 -11.19 16.17
CA ASP A 9 2.82 -10.44 17.41
C ASP A 9 2.94 -11.39 18.61
N THR A 10 3.90 -11.15 19.50
CA THR A 10 4.20 -12.02 20.66
C THR A 10 3.23 -11.82 21.82
N SER A 11 2.33 -10.83 21.72
CA SER A 11 1.25 -10.55 22.69
C SER A 11 0.25 -11.70 22.85
N TYR A 12 0.32 -12.73 21.98
CA TYR A 12 -0.60 -13.87 21.90
C TYR A 12 -0.07 -15.17 22.54
N THR A 13 1.11 -15.15 23.16
CA THR A 13 1.77 -16.38 23.66
C THR A 13 1.77 -16.49 25.18
N ASP A 14 0.64 -16.19 25.85
CA ASP A 14 0.40 -16.67 27.21
C ASP A 14 -0.73 -17.70 27.19
N ALA A 15 -0.35 -18.96 26.98
CA ALA A 15 -1.21 -20.09 27.30
C ALA A 15 -1.42 -20.09 28.82
N GLY A 16 -2.57 -19.59 29.27
CA GLY A 16 -2.99 -19.71 30.67
C GLY A 16 -3.08 -21.20 31.07
N PRO A 17 -2.54 -21.61 32.24
CA PRO A 17 -2.61 -22.99 32.66
C PRO A 17 -4.01 -23.27 33.25
N GLY A 18 -4.81 -24.06 32.54
CA GLY A 18 -5.94 -24.77 33.14
C GLY A 18 -7.31 -24.53 32.50
N ALA A 19 -7.71 -25.42 31.59
CA ALA A 19 -9.10 -25.82 31.40
C ALA A 19 -9.14 -27.27 30.88
N PRO A 20 -10.06 -28.16 31.33
CA PRO A 20 -9.93 -29.61 31.11
C PRO A 20 -10.53 -30.15 29.80
N ASP A 21 -10.91 -29.31 28.82
CA ASP A 21 -11.58 -29.76 27.59
C ASP A 21 -11.17 -28.93 26.36
N VAL A 22 -9.85 -28.76 26.18
CA VAL A 22 -9.30 -27.87 25.14
C VAL A 22 -9.11 -28.68 23.85
N ILE A 23 -9.97 -28.39 22.86
CA ILE A 23 -9.70 -28.62 21.43
C ILE A 23 -8.23 -28.28 21.20
N PRO A 24 -7.41 -29.17 20.58
CA PRO A 24 -5.98 -28.92 20.43
C PRO A 24 -5.76 -27.52 19.83
N PRO A 25 -4.78 -26.75 20.33
CA PRO A 25 -4.55 -25.41 19.84
C PRO A 25 -4.42 -25.45 18.32
N LEU A 26 -5.18 -24.58 17.65
CA LEU A 26 -5.17 -24.50 16.20
C LEU A 26 -3.72 -24.31 15.72
N PRO A 27 -3.32 -24.95 14.60
CA PRO A 27 -1.93 -24.97 14.19
C PRO A 27 -1.44 -23.55 13.88
N ASP A 28 -0.23 -23.25 14.33
CA ASP A 28 0.45 -22.00 14.01
C ASP A 28 0.45 -21.76 12.49
N PRO A 29 0.30 -20.49 12.04
CA PRO A 29 0.30 -20.15 10.62
C PRO A 29 1.49 -20.76 9.88
N GLU A 30 2.66 -20.75 10.51
CA GLU A 30 3.88 -21.33 9.95
C GLU A 30 3.76 -22.84 9.71
N ALA A 31 3.28 -23.60 10.70
CA ALA A 31 3.16 -25.05 10.61
C ALA A 31 2.12 -25.42 9.56
N LYS A 32 0.99 -24.72 9.52
CA LYS A 32 -0.08 -24.94 8.55
C LYS A 32 0.38 -24.66 7.13
N LEU A 33 1.05 -23.53 6.89
CA LEU A 33 1.56 -23.15 5.58
C LEU A 33 2.68 -24.08 5.10
N LYS A 34 3.61 -24.47 5.98
CA LYS A 34 4.66 -25.46 5.65
C LYS A 34 4.06 -26.81 5.28
N THR A 35 3.10 -27.31 6.06
CA THR A 35 2.42 -28.58 5.78
C THR A 35 1.61 -28.54 4.48
N SER A 36 1.15 -27.36 4.07
CA SER A 36 0.47 -27.12 2.80
C SER A 36 1.42 -26.93 1.61
N GLY A 37 2.75 -27.09 1.81
CA GLY A 37 3.76 -27.08 0.75
C GLY A 37 4.40 -25.71 0.47
N TYR A 38 4.15 -24.69 1.29
CA TYR A 38 4.77 -23.37 1.14
C TYR A 38 6.11 -23.28 1.87
N LEU A 39 7.05 -22.54 1.29
CA LEU A 39 8.22 -22.07 2.02
C LEU A 39 7.77 -20.94 2.94
N VAL A 40 8.23 -20.95 4.19
CA VAL A 40 7.83 -19.94 5.18
C VAL A 40 9.05 -19.35 5.86
N LEU A 41 9.15 -18.03 5.84
CA LEU A 41 10.06 -17.25 6.67
C LEU A 41 9.22 -16.64 7.77
N ALA A 42 9.45 -17.05 9.01
CA ALA A 42 8.81 -16.43 10.16
C ALA A 42 9.80 -15.52 10.86
N SER A 43 9.49 -14.23 10.92
CA SER A 43 10.31 -13.26 11.62
C SER A 43 9.51 -12.01 11.95
N ARG A 44 9.83 -11.42 13.09
CA ARG A 44 9.39 -10.07 13.50
C ARG A 44 10.53 -9.04 13.43
N GLN A 45 11.73 -9.49 13.06
CA GLN A 45 12.91 -8.64 13.02
C GLN A 45 13.03 -8.00 11.63
N GLU A 46 12.80 -6.69 11.56
CA GLU A 46 12.88 -5.91 10.32
C GLU A 46 14.17 -6.17 9.54
N ALA A 47 15.32 -6.22 10.22
CA ALA A 47 16.62 -6.48 9.59
C ALA A 47 16.71 -7.87 8.93
N GLN A 48 16.08 -8.91 9.49
CA GLN A 48 16.06 -10.24 8.91
C GLN A 48 15.11 -10.31 7.71
N ILE A 49 13.92 -9.72 7.86
CA ILE A 49 12.91 -9.64 6.79
C ILE A 49 13.50 -8.92 5.59
N ARG A 50 14.11 -7.74 5.80
CA ARG A 50 14.69 -6.91 4.74
C ARG A 50 15.75 -7.62 3.91
N LYS A 51 16.51 -8.57 4.50
CA LYS A 51 17.51 -9.36 3.76
C LYS A 51 16.89 -10.31 2.75
N ARG A 52 15.68 -10.82 3.02
CA ARG A 52 15.03 -11.89 2.23
C ARG A 52 13.76 -11.44 1.52
N ILE A 53 13.30 -10.22 1.77
CA ILE A 53 12.02 -9.69 1.27
C ILE A 53 11.87 -9.78 -0.25
N ARG A 54 12.97 -9.71 -1.00
CA ARG A 54 12.96 -9.85 -2.46
C ARG A 54 12.44 -11.21 -2.93
N GLU A 55 12.74 -12.27 -2.19
CA GLU A 55 12.32 -13.65 -2.48
C GLU A 55 10.89 -13.95 -2.02
N VAL A 56 10.33 -13.13 -1.12
CA VAL A 56 9.00 -13.35 -0.53
C VAL A 56 7.91 -12.94 -1.52
N ASP A 57 6.92 -13.80 -1.73
CA ASP A 57 5.80 -13.57 -2.63
C ASP A 57 4.59 -12.91 -1.95
N ALA A 58 4.35 -13.19 -0.68
CA ALA A 58 3.25 -12.63 0.13
C ALA A 58 3.62 -12.59 1.61
N ALA A 59 2.98 -11.71 2.37
CA ALA A 59 3.08 -11.67 3.82
C ALA A 59 1.75 -12.10 4.46
N VAL A 60 1.86 -12.94 5.47
CA VAL A 60 0.76 -13.41 6.32
C VAL A 60 0.98 -12.81 7.71
N LEU A 61 -0.02 -12.08 8.18
CA LEU A 61 0.07 -11.25 9.39
C LEU A 61 -0.88 -11.82 10.46
N ASP A 62 -0.30 -12.33 11.53
CA ASP A 62 -1.01 -12.87 12.71
C ASP A 62 -0.87 -11.87 13.86
N MET A 63 -1.76 -10.87 13.84
CA MET A 63 -1.78 -9.72 14.76
C MET A 63 -3.14 -9.01 14.66
N PRO A 64 -3.51 -8.10 15.58
CA PRO A 64 -4.73 -7.35 15.42
C PRO A 64 -4.64 -6.33 14.27
N ILE A 65 -5.78 -6.01 13.67
CA ILE A 65 -5.88 -5.20 12.43
C ILE A 65 -5.26 -3.81 12.60
N ASP A 66 -5.35 -3.21 13.78
CA ASP A 66 -4.75 -1.91 14.11
C ASP A 66 -3.22 -1.88 13.91
N THR A 67 -2.56 -3.01 14.21
CA THR A 67 -1.11 -3.18 14.18
C THR A 67 -0.61 -3.49 12.77
N VAL A 68 -1.48 -4.05 11.91
CA VAL A 68 -1.17 -4.38 10.51
C VAL A 68 -0.73 -3.13 9.74
N ARG A 69 -1.31 -1.95 10.01
CA ARG A 69 -0.96 -0.70 9.31
C ARG A 69 0.53 -0.40 9.36
N ARG A 70 1.17 -0.59 10.52
CA ARG A 70 2.61 -0.34 10.68
C ARG A 70 3.43 -1.24 9.75
N TRP A 71 3.14 -2.54 9.75
CA TRP A 71 3.84 -3.51 8.90
C TRP A 71 3.54 -3.29 7.42
N GLY A 72 2.30 -2.93 7.07
CA GLY A 72 1.91 -2.59 5.71
C GLY A 72 2.76 -1.45 5.13
N GLY A 73 2.99 -0.39 5.91
CA GLY A 73 3.88 0.71 5.50
C GLY A 73 5.34 0.27 5.31
N LEU A 74 5.91 -0.43 6.30
CA LEU A 74 7.30 -0.91 6.24
C LEU A 74 7.55 -1.86 5.07
N LEU A 75 6.64 -2.81 4.83
CA LEU A 75 6.76 -3.75 3.73
C LEU A 75 6.63 -3.04 2.38
N LEU A 76 5.69 -2.10 2.26
CA LEU A 76 5.50 -1.31 1.03
C LEU A 76 6.77 -0.55 0.63
N GLU A 77 7.51 0.01 1.59
CA GLU A 77 8.79 0.68 1.33
C GLU A 77 9.88 -0.26 0.78
N TRP A 78 9.87 -1.53 1.17
CA TRP A 78 10.90 -2.49 0.73
C TRP A 78 10.51 -3.23 -0.55
N LYS A 79 9.25 -3.67 -0.65
CA LYS A 79 8.69 -4.37 -1.79
C LYS A 79 7.16 -4.36 -1.67
N PRO A 80 6.42 -3.84 -2.66
CA PRO A 80 4.97 -4.03 -2.71
C PRO A 80 4.66 -5.51 -2.91
N LEU A 81 3.90 -6.09 -1.99
CA LEU A 81 3.50 -7.51 -2.03
C LEU A 81 2.14 -7.70 -1.36
N PRO A 82 1.43 -8.81 -1.65
CA PRO A 82 0.12 -9.10 -1.09
C PRO A 82 0.17 -9.33 0.42
N LEU A 83 -0.73 -8.66 1.14
CA LEU A 83 -0.85 -8.73 2.60
C LEU A 83 -2.09 -9.52 2.98
N LEU A 84 -1.91 -10.69 3.58
CA LEU A 84 -3.00 -11.53 4.05
C LEU A 84 -3.07 -11.51 5.57
N TRP A 85 -4.27 -11.39 6.10
CA TRP A 85 -4.50 -11.43 7.53
C TRP A 85 -4.81 -12.85 7.98
N TRP A 86 -4.08 -13.31 9.00
CA TRP A 86 -4.34 -14.58 9.64
C TRP A 86 -5.37 -14.38 10.74
N CYS A 87 -6.61 -14.79 10.46
CA CYS A 87 -7.75 -14.69 11.37
C CYS A 87 -7.71 -15.86 12.36
N SER A 88 -6.83 -15.76 13.36
CA SER A 88 -6.88 -16.55 14.58
C SER A 88 -8.03 -16.06 15.48
N ALA A 89 -8.48 -16.88 16.42
CA ALA A 89 -9.58 -16.50 17.33
C ALA A 89 -9.19 -15.27 18.15
N GLU A 90 -7.93 -15.19 18.54
CA GLU A 90 -7.35 -14.14 19.34
C GLU A 90 -7.17 -12.85 18.53
N ALA A 91 -6.62 -12.94 17.31
CA ALA A 91 -6.50 -11.77 16.44
C ALA A 91 -7.87 -11.19 16.06
N ALA A 92 -8.86 -12.05 15.83
CA ALA A 92 -10.23 -11.62 15.56
C ALA A 92 -10.86 -10.91 16.76
N ALA A 93 -10.74 -11.47 17.96
CA ALA A 93 -11.27 -10.86 19.19
C ALA A 93 -10.64 -9.48 19.46
N ALA A 94 -9.33 -9.35 19.24
CA ALA A 94 -8.60 -8.10 19.43
C ALA A 94 -8.85 -7.06 18.32
N SER A 95 -9.55 -7.42 17.23
CA SER A 95 -9.76 -6.54 16.07
C SER A 95 -11.20 -6.04 15.91
N LEU A 96 -12.13 -6.39 16.81
CA LEU A 96 -13.56 -6.07 16.69
C LEU A 96 -13.83 -4.57 16.50
N GLU A 97 -13.16 -3.72 17.27
CA GLU A 97 -13.31 -2.25 17.20
C GLU A 97 -12.51 -1.62 16.05
N ALA A 98 -11.55 -2.36 15.48
CA ALA A 98 -10.65 -1.87 14.45
C ALA A 98 -11.14 -2.17 13.01
N CYS A 99 -12.32 -2.79 12.85
CA CYS A 99 -12.87 -3.18 11.53
C CYS A 99 -13.05 -2.01 10.56
N GLU A 100 -13.28 -0.79 11.06
CA GLU A 100 -13.44 0.42 10.24
C GLU A 100 -12.10 1.02 9.79
N THR A 101 -10.98 0.49 10.26
CA THR A 101 -9.65 0.99 9.94
C THR A 101 -9.30 0.65 8.51
N ASP A 102 -8.97 1.65 7.69
CA ASP A 102 -8.51 1.46 6.31
C ASP A 102 -7.11 0.82 6.28
N VAL A 103 -7.08 -0.51 6.40
CA VAL A 103 -5.87 -1.33 6.41
C VAL A 103 -5.76 -2.08 5.09
N PRO A 104 -4.59 -2.06 4.42
CA PRO A 104 -4.41 -2.72 3.14
C PRO A 104 -4.29 -4.25 3.32
N ILE A 105 -5.41 -4.93 3.53
CA ILE A 105 -5.51 -6.40 3.57
C ILE A 105 -6.09 -6.88 2.24
N ASP A 106 -5.35 -7.74 1.54
CA ASP A 106 -5.75 -8.28 0.25
C ASP A 106 -6.56 -9.59 0.39
N GLY A 107 -6.54 -10.22 1.56
CA GLY A 107 -7.34 -11.40 1.84
C GLY A 107 -7.17 -11.92 3.27
N ILE A 108 -7.99 -12.91 3.62
CA ILE A 108 -8.04 -13.51 4.97
C ILE A 108 -7.73 -15.00 4.86
N LEU A 109 -6.93 -15.50 5.80
CA LEU A 109 -6.63 -16.91 6.00
C LEU A 109 -7.10 -17.34 7.39
N THR A 110 -7.65 -18.54 7.52
CA THR A 110 -8.04 -19.09 8.83
C THR A 110 -7.27 -20.39 9.13
N PRO A 111 -7.04 -20.73 10.41
CA PRO A 111 -6.36 -21.97 10.77
C PRO A 111 -7.09 -23.25 10.30
N SER A 112 -8.41 -23.16 10.13
CA SER A 112 -9.29 -24.26 9.72
C SER A 112 -9.26 -24.57 8.23
N MET A 113 -8.75 -23.68 7.38
CA MET A 113 -8.69 -23.91 5.93
C MET A 113 -7.88 -25.16 5.57
N SER A 114 -8.36 -25.95 4.62
CA SER A 114 -7.61 -27.00 3.94
C SER A 114 -6.47 -26.42 3.10
N ALA A 115 -5.53 -27.27 2.67
CA ALA A 115 -4.44 -26.85 1.79
C ALA A 115 -4.94 -26.25 0.46
N GLN A 116 -6.06 -26.78 -0.07
CA GLN A 116 -6.68 -26.27 -1.30
C GLN A 116 -7.33 -24.89 -1.07
N GLU A 117 -8.04 -24.70 0.04
CA GLU A 117 -8.63 -23.40 0.39
C GLU A 117 -7.55 -22.34 0.62
N LEU A 118 -6.47 -22.68 1.34
CA LEU A 118 -5.32 -21.80 1.52
C LEU A 118 -4.70 -21.41 0.17
N HIS A 119 -4.56 -22.37 -0.74
CA HIS A 119 -4.04 -22.09 -2.09
C HIS A 119 -4.89 -21.07 -2.83
N TRP A 120 -6.20 -21.28 -2.90
CA TRP A 120 -7.08 -20.34 -3.59
C TRP A 120 -7.18 -18.99 -2.89
N ALA A 121 -7.19 -18.95 -1.55
CA ALA A 121 -7.18 -17.71 -0.80
C ALA A 121 -5.91 -16.89 -1.08
N LEU A 122 -4.74 -17.54 -1.18
CA LEU A 122 -3.48 -16.90 -1.57
C LEU A 122 -3.53 -16.35 -3.00
N GLN A 123 -4.07 -17.10 -3.95
CA GLN A 123 -4.17 -16.66 -5.35
C GLN A 123 -5.14 -15.47 -5.51
N ILE A 124 -6.29 -15.52 -4.82
CA ILE A 124 -7.27 -14.42 -4.83
C ILE A 124 -6.65 -13.19 -4.16
N GLY A 125 -5.96 -13.35 -3.04
CA GLY A 125 -5.24 -12.25 -2.40
C GLY A 125 -4.15 -11.64 -3.28
N ALA A 126 -3.45 -12.46 -4.08
CA ALA A 126 -2.52 -11.95 -5.08
C ALA A 126 -3.21 -11.10 -6.16
N LYS A 127 -4.40 -11.51 -6.61
CA LYS A 127 -5.21 -10.73 -7.56
C LYS A 127 -5.66 -9.41 -6.95
N HIS A 128 -6.20 -9.42 -5.73
CA HIS A 128 -6.64 -8.20 -5.03
C HIS A 128 -5.49 -7.21 -4.83
N PHE A 129 -4.28 -7.70 -4.52
CA PHE A 129 -3.09 -6.86 -4.45
C PHE A 129 -2.80 -6.14 -5.79
N LEU A 130 -2.86 -6.86 -6.92
CA LEU A 130 -2.63 -6.28 -8.24
C LEU A 130 -3.70 -5.23 -8.59
N GLU A 131 -4.96 -5.49 -8.25
CA GLU A 131 -6.06 -4.53 -8.42
C GLU A 131 -5.85 -3.29 -7.55
N ARG A 132 -5.49 -3.48 -6.28
CA ARG A 132 -5.15 -2.39 -5.36
C ARG A 132 -3.99 -1.55 -5.89
N GLN A 133 -2.93 -2.17 -6.41
CA GLN A 133 -1.80 -1.46 -6.99
C GLN A 133 -2.21 -0.65 -8.23
N ALA A 134 -3.03 -1.23 -9.12
CA ALA A 134 -3.54 -0.53 -10.29
C ALA A 134 -4.38 0.70 -9.90
N TRP A 135 -5.25 0.58 -8.89
CA TRP A 135 -6.03 1.71 -8.39
C TRP A 135 -5.17 2.79 -7.75
N MET A 136 -4.11 2.41 -7.01
CA MET A 136 -3.17 3.37 -6.44
C MET A 136 -2.43 4.15 -7.52
N ASP A 137 -1.98 3.48 -8.59
CA ASP A 137 -1.29 4.10 -9.72
C ASP A 137 -2.24 5.02 -10.50
N GLU A 138 -3.46 4.59 -10.77
CA GLU A 138 -4.48 5.40 -11.45
C GLU A 138 -4.81 6.66 -10.62
N ARG A 139 -5.00 6.50 -9.30
CA ARG A 139 -5.23 7.62 -8.40
C ARG A 139 -4.06 8.61 -8.43
N ALA A 140 -2.82 8.12 -8.37
CA ALA A 140 -1.64 8.98 -8.46
C ALA A 140 -1.57 9.76 -9.78
N GLN A 141 -1.88 9.09 -10.91
CA GLN A 141 -1.92 9.74 -12.21
C GLN A 141 -3.03 10.79 -12.34
N LEU A 142 -4.21 10.54 -11.77
CA LEU A 142 -5.32 11.50 -11.76
C LEU A 142 -5.00 12.73 -10.90
N VAL A 143 -4.45 12.52 -9.70
CA VAL A 143 -4.02 13.60 -8.81
C VAL A 143 -2.95 14.46 -9.50
N SER A 144 -1.94 13.81 -10.10
CA SER A 144 -0.91 14.53 -10.85
C SER A 144 -1.50 15.36 -11.98
N ARG A 145 -2.42 14.82 -12.79
CA ARG A 145 -3.09 15.59 -13.87
C ARG A 145 -3.88 16.79 -13.34
N LEU A 146 -4.53 16.66 -12.19
CA LEU A 146 -5.25 17.77 -11.55
C LEU A 146 -4.28 18.87 -11.07
N GLU A 147 -3.17 18.48 -10.46
CA GLU A 147 -2.12 19.42 -10.04
C GLU A 147 -1.50 20.14 -11.23
N GLU A 148 -1.20 19.44 -12.32
CA GLU A 148 -0.68 20.03 -13.55
C GLU A 148 -1.64 21.09 -14.11
N ARG A 149 -2.95 20.77 -14.15
CA ARG A 149 -3.98 21.72 -14.59
C ARG A 149 -4.04 22.95 -13.70
N LYS A 150 -3.95 22.78 -12.37
CA LYS A 150 -3.93 23.89 -11.42
C LYS A 150 -2.78 24.86 -11.70
N TRP A 151 -1.57 24.35 -11.95
CA TRP A 151 -0.41 25.19 -12.28
C TRP A 151 -0.59 25.95 -13.59
N ILE A 152 -1.14 25.29 -14.62
CA ILE A 152 -1.43 25.91 -15.92
C ILE A 152 -2.47 27.03 -15.76
N ASP A 153 -3.56 26.79 -15.02
CA ASP A 153 -4.61 27.78 -14.79
C ASP A 153 -4.08 28.98 -13.99
N MET A 154 -3.26 28.75 -12.97
CA MET A 154 -2.58 29.83 -12.23
C MET A 154 -1.65 30.66 -13.11
N ALA A 155 -0.85 30.00 -13.97
CA ALA A 155 0.06 30.71 -14.87
C ALA A 155 -0.70 31.55 -15.91
N LYS A 156 -1.81 31.03 -16.46
CA LYS A 156 -2.68 31.80 -17.35
C LYS A 156 -3.22 33.06 -16.66
N GLY A 157 -3.73 32.94 -15.43
CA GLY A 157 -4.21 34.09 -14.66
C GLY A 157 -3.15 35.18 -14.50
N ILE A 158 -1.92 34.80 -14.12
CA ILE A 158 -0.79 35.74 -14.00
C ILE A 158 -0.47 36.40 -15.34
N LEU A 159 -0.41 35.63 -16.44
CA LEU A 159 -0.13 36.18 -17.76
C LEU A 159 -1.23 37.13 -18.24
N CYS A 160 -2.51 36.82 -17.96
CA CYS A 160 -3.62 37.72 -18.24
C CYS A 160 -3.46 39.04 -17.47
N ASP A 161 -3.10 38.97 -16.18
CA ASP A 161 -2.95 40.16 -15.32
C ASP A 161 -1.78 41.05 -15.74
N VAL A 162 -0.62 40.44 -16.04
CA VAL A 162 0.64 41.14 -16.36
C VAL A 162 0.66 41.63 -17.80
N ASN A 163 0.27 40.79 -18.76
CA ASN A 163 0.36 41.12 -20.18
C ASN A 163 -0.93 41.72 -20.76
N LYS A 164 -2.02 41.78 -19.97
CA LYS A 164 -3.35 42.28 -20.40
C LYS A 164 -3.88 41.55 -21.64
N VAL A 165 -3.64 40.25 -21.70
CA VAL A 165 -4.09 39.36 -22.80
C VAL A 165 -5.29 38.53 -22.35
N SER A 166 -6.01 37.98 -23.34
CA SER A 166 -7.08 37.01 -23.08
C SER A 166 -6.52 35.67 -22.58
N GLU A 167 -7.37 34.86 -21.95
CA GLU A 167 -6.97 33.53 -21.46
C GLU A 167 -6.51 32.59 -22.60
N ALA A 168 -7.13 32.71 -23.77
CA ALA A 168 -6.76 31.95 -24.96
C ALA A 168 -5.33 32.32 -25.44
N GLU A 169 -5.00 33.62 -25.47
CA GLU A 169 -3.67 34.09 -25.84
C GLU A 169 -2.62 33.69 -24.78
N ALA A 170 -2.95 33.78 -23.50
CA ALA A 170 -2.08 33.33 -22.42
C ALA A 170 -1.74 31.83 -22.52
N TYR A 171 -2.73 30.99 -22.87
CA TYR A 171 -2.52 29.57 -23.12
C TYR A 171 -1.58 29.34 -24.31
N ASP A 172 -1.79 30.04 -25.42
CA ASP A 172 -0.93 29.94 -26.61
C ASP A 172 0.50 30.41 -26.32
N MET A 173 0.68 31.43 -25.49
CA MET A 173 2.00 31.88 -25.03
C MET A 173 2.71 30.79 -24.23
N LEU A 174 2.03 30.16 -23.26
CA LEU A 174 2.58 29.05 -22.49
C LEU A 174 2.96 27.87 -23.39
N ARG A 175 2.08 27.51 -24.33
CA ARG A 175 2.30 26.42 -25.28
C ARG A 175 3.50 26.69 -26.20
N LYS A 176 3.60 27.89 -26.79
CA LYS A 176 4.73 28.30 -27.63
C LYS A 176 6.04 28.26 -26.84
N ARG A 177 6.03 28.74 -25.60
CA ARG A 177 7.22 28.76 -24.74
C ARG A 177 7.66 27.34 -24.36
N ALA A 178 6.72 26.46 -24.02
CA ALA A 178 6.99 25.04 -23.77
C ALA A 178 7.59 24.34 -25.00
N MET A 179 7.07 24.62 -26.19
CA MET A 179 7.59 24.08 -27.45
C MET A 179 9.01 24.58 -27.75
N ASN A 180 9.28 25.88 -27.57
CA ASN A 180 10.60 26.47 -27.78
C ASN A 180 11.65 25.93 -26.79
N GLU A 181 11.25 25.70 -25.54
CA GLU A 181 12.14 25.17 -24.49
C GLU A 181 12.22 23.64 -24.48
N ARG A 182 11.43 22.93 -25.31
CA ARG A 182 11.28 21.46 -25.31
C ARG A 182 10.94 20.90 -23.92
N LYS A 183 10.09 21.60 -23.17
CA LYS A 183 9.63 21.21 -21.84
C LYS A 183 8.14 20.90 -21.84
N ARG A 184 7.65 20.25 -20.77
CA ARG A 184 6.21 20.08 -20.60
C ARG A 184 5.59 21.44 -20.29
N MET A 185 4.34 21.63 -20.72
CA MET A 185 3.62 22.89 -20.50
C MET A 185 3.46 23.21 -19.01
N VAL A 186 3.29 22.19 -18.16
CA VAL A 186 3.26 22.36 -16.70
C VAL A 186 4.58 22.92 -16.16
N ASP A 187 5.74 22.46 -16.64
CA ASP A 187 7.05 22.91 -16.13
C ASP A 187 7.25 24.41 -16.39
N VAL A 188 6.83 24.87 -17.58
CA VAL A 188 6.84 26.29 -17.94
C VAL A 188 5.84 27.08 -17.10
N ALA A 189 4.62 26.56 -16.92
CA ALA A 189 3.61 27.19 -16.07
C ALA A 189 4.09 27.35 -14.62
N THR A 190 4.66 26.29 -14.03
CA THR A 190 5.26 26.33 -12.70
C THR A 190 6.39 27.35 -12.62
N SER A 191 7.24 27.44 -13.65
CA SER A 191 8.34 28.43 -13.70
C SER A 191 7.81 29.87 -13.71
N VAL A 192 6.75 30.14 -14.48
CA VAL A 192 6.07 31.45 -14.52
C VAL A 192 5.48 31.80 -13.15
N VAL A 193 4.76 30.87 -12.52
CA VAL A 193 4.15 31.12 -11.21
C VAL A 193 5.21 31.37 -10.14
N ARG A 194 6.30 30.58 -10.12
CA ARG A 194 7.41 30.77 -9.17
C ARG A 194 8.12 32.11 -9.35
N ALA A 195 8.41 32.49 -10.60
CA ALA A 195 9.03 33.78 -10.90
C ALA A 195 8.15 34.96 -10.43
N HIS A 196 6.83 34.88 -10.66
CA HIS A 196 5.90 35.92 -10.19
C HIS A 196 5.81 36.00 -8.68
N GLN A 197 5.85 34.86 -7.98
CA GLN A 197 5.87 34.83 -6.51
C GLN A 197 7.12 35.50 -5.93
N GLN A 198 8.28 35.31 -6.57
CA GLN A 198 9.54 35.94 -6.13
C GLN A 198 9.59 37.46 -6.33
N LEU A 199 8.82 38.00 -7.27
CA LEU A 199 8.73 39.44 -7.53
C LEU A 199 7.74 40.18 -6.60
N LYS A 200 6.93 39.45 -5.84
CA LYS A 200 5.95 39.99 -4.87
C LYS A 200 6.50 40.09 -3.43
N PHE A 201 7.75 39.70 -3.22
CA PHE A 201 8.52 39.90 -2.00
C PHE A 201 9.68 40.86 -2.28
#